data_AF-A0A366S793-F1
#
_entry.id   AF-A0A366S793-F1
#
_cell.length_a   1.000
_cell.length_b   1.000
_cell.length_c   1.000
_cell.angle_alpha   90.00
_cell.angle_beta   90.00
_cell.angle_gamma   90.00
#
_symmetry.space_group_name_H-M   'P 1'
#
loop_
_entity.id
_entity.type
_entity.pdbx_description
1 polymer ?
#
loop_
_entity_poly.entity_id
_entity_poly.type
_entity_poly.pdbx_seq_one_letter_code
_entity_poly.pdbx_strand_id
1 'polypeptide(L)'
;MSVQNNPALHLPARPLPPRATRTAQMPMAGGDEQMRLIDICARGKSLYELYLQLPKLASDLENDEVLQEHSFSVESTIEAIKYRSWTMFELMHSMSPRVIRSIVAGTVAHDDQTGKFNSYDTPNKHSSANVPGVYVIGLSRYGEDGKFLNIREMELLIRGIEKYIAGYHAYVKFQNLAAGAGLSDAENDALRHLRRVDEKAGGKESRTPVFIDKEERVPRIEALLETLRSMCDPTLDPTKLVRIEQSPLYVGCSQNLEKRMGTYGTNCLKDINKPLGLTVAIMRSLKLPVKLHVRNVIRTWKPSQLPVAEQLVTCLASSLVYQRGFNSTEAGGTGVRIGPNSDWDCQKNLLHVMSTRTIFKQNLGMSLEDLRNRKEFIDELAKIRGTIPQIQATMEECQVQLRNLPVEFRWNTTTARLEQLLQKLRKELEDKKKVLQFWNLISEIQVLARNLS
;
A
#
# COMPACT_ATOMS: atom_id res chain seq x y z
N MET A 1 -50.92 17.96 14.43
CA MET A 1 -49.47 18.25 14.41
C MET A 1 -48.74 16.95 14.11
N SER A 2 -48.33 16.82 12.85
CA SER A 2 -47.36 15.81 12.44
C SER A 2 -46.16 15.91 13.36
N VAL A 3 -45.91 14.85 14.13
CA VAL A 3 -44.54 14.57 14.57
C VAL A 3 -43.74 14.62 13.28
N GLN A 4 -42.95 15.69 13.12
CA GLN A 4 -41.91 15.72 12.12
C GLN A 4 -41.03 14.54 12.52
N ASN A 5 -41.25 13.41 11.84
CA ASN A 5 -40.27 12.36 11.70
C ASN A 5 -39.04 13.10 11.21
N ASN A 6 -38.16 13.44 12.15
CA ASN A 6 -36.84 13.89 11.83
C ASN A 6 -36.28 12.74 10.97
N PRO A 7 -36.07 12.94 9.67
CA PRO A 7 -35.45 11.90 8.87
C PRO A 7 -34.04 11.86 9.40
N ALA A 8 -33.81 11.00 10.41
CA ALA A 8 -32.50 10.53 10.73
C ALA A 8 -31.94 10.14 9.37
N LEU A 9 -30.95 10.92 8.92
CA LEU A 9 -30.22 10.70 7.70
C LEU A 9 -29.62 9.31 7.85
N HIS A 10 -30.39 8.29 7.44
CA HIS A 10 -29.92 6.98 7.12
C HIS A 10 -29.05 7.18 5.89
N LEU A 11 -27.85 7.72 6.09
CA LEU A 11 -26.77 7.58 5.15
C LEU A 11 -26.58 6.07 5.04
N PRO A 12 -26.91 5.45 3.89
CA PRO A 12 -26.72 4.03 3.72
C PRO A 12 -25.25 3.73 4.03
N ALA A 13 -25.01 2.85 5.00
CA ALA A 13 -23.67 2.44 5.37
C ALA A 13 -22.97 2.01 4.08
N ARG A 14 -21.94 2.76 3.70
CA ARG A 14 -21.24 2.48 2.44
C ARG A 14 -20.67 1.07 2.57
N PRO A 15 -20.99 0.15 1.65
CA PRO A 15 -20.50 -1.22 1.76
C PRO A 15 -18.97 -1.19 1.82
N LEU A 16 -18.41 -1.89 2.82
CA LEU A 16 -16.97 -2.01 2.94
C LEU A 16 -16.42 -2.65 1.66
N PRO A 17 -15.22 -2.23 1.20
CA PRO A 17 -14.59 -2.91 0.08
C PRO A 17 -14.39 -4.39 0.40
N PRO A 18 -14.44 -5.27 -0.61
CA PRO A 18 -14.12 -6.68 -0.42
C PRO A 18 -12.71 -6.80 0.15
N ARG A 19 -12.52 -7.75 1.06
CA ARG A 19 -11.19 -8.05 1.61
C ARG A 19 -10.27 -8.55 0.51
N ALA A 20 -8.99 -8.21 0.62
CA ALA A 20 -7.95 -8.77 -0.21
C ALA A 20 -7.90 -10.29 -0.03
N THR A 21 -7.83 -11.00 -1.16
CA THR A 21 -7.72 -12.45 -1.20
C THR A 21 -6.61 -12.85 -2.17
N ARG A 22 -6.04 -14.05 -1.96
CA ARG A 22 -5.08 -14.62 -2.90
C ARG A 22 -5.82 -15.10 -4.15
N THR A 23 -5.28 -14.78 -5.31
CA THR A 23 -5.75 -15.26 -6.61
C THR A 23 -4.56 -15.60 -7.50
N ALA A 24 -4.80 -16.25 -8.63
CA ALA A 24 -3.76 -16.50 -9.61
C ALA A 24 -3.08 -15.21 -10.12
N GLN A 25 -3.83 -14.11 -10.24
CA GLN A 25 -3.29 -12.80 -10.64
C GLN A 25 -2.56 -12.09 -9.49
N MET A 26 -2.98 -12.34 -8.25
CA MET A 26 -2.49 -11.71 -7.04
C MET A 26 -2.13 -12.78 -6.00
N PRO A 27 -1.01 -13.50 -6.17
CA PRO A 27 -0.63 -14.60 -5.28
C PRO A 27 -0.32 -14.14 -3.84
N MET A 28 -0.05 -12.85 -3.62
CA MET A 28 0.30 -12.24 -2.34
C MET A 28 1.51 -12.93 -1.69
N ALA A 29 2.69 -12.76 -2.27
CA ALA A 29 3.94 -13.32 -1.71
C ALA A 29 4.18 -12.90 -0.25
N GLY A 30 3.64 -11.76 0.18
CA GLY A 30 3.68 -11.29 1.56
C GLY A 30 2.58 -11.83 2.48
N GLY A 31 1.80 -12.78 2.00
CA GLY A 31 0.74 -13.45 2.75
C GLY A 31 -0.27 -12.50 3.40
N ASP A 32 -0.64 -12.83 4.63
CA ASP A 32 -1.73 -12.16 5.34
C ASP A 32 -1.38 -10.73 5.74
N GLU A 33 -0.10 -10.45 5.96
CA GLU A 33 0.36 -9.09 6.26
C GLU A 33 0.17 -8.16 5.06
N GLN A 34 0.53 -8.62 3.86
CA GLN A 34 0.30 -7.86 2.63
C GLN A 34 -1.20 -7.63 2.41
N MET A 35 -2.03 -8.67 2.54
CA MET A 35 -3.49 -8.55 2.40
C MET A 35 -4.08 -7.57 3.42
N ARG A 36 -3.61 -7.60 4.68
CA ARG A 36 -4.00 -6.64 5.73
C ARG A 36 -3.70 -5.20 5.35
N LEU A 37 -2.52 -4.93 4.78
CA LEU A 37 -2.16 -3.59 4.33
C LEU A 37 -2.97 -3.13 3.12
N ILE A 38 -3.25 -4.03 2.17
CA ILE A 38 -4.13 -3.74 1.02
C ILE A 38 -5.52 -3.35 1.52
N ASP A 39 -6.07 -4.12 2.46
CA ASP A 39 -7.36 -3.86 3.11
C ASP A 39 -7.41 -2.45 3.72
N ILE A 40 -6.39 -2.08 4.50
CA ILE A 40 -6.31 -0.75 5.12
C ILE A 40 -6.28 0.34 4.05
N CYS A 41 -5.51 0.15 2.98
CA CYS A 41 -5.45 1.11 1.87
C CYS A 41 -6.74 1.16 1.03
N ALA A 42 -7.61 0.15 1.13
CA ALA A 42 -8.90 0.08 0.45
C ALA A 42 -10.05 0.68 1.28
N ARG A 43 -10.05 0.48 2.60
CA ARG A 43 -11.12 0.91 3.52
C ARG A 43 -11.25 2.42 3.64
N GLY A 44 -10.14 3.14 3.55
CA GLY A 44 -10.08 4.60 3.72
C GLY A 44 -9.79 5.37 2.43
N LYS A 45 -10.39 6.56 2.31
CA LYS A 45 -9.83 7.61 1.43
C LYS A 45 -8.65 8.34 2.11
N SER A 46 -8.66 8.37 3.43
CA SER A 46 -7.63 8.92 4.31
C SER A 46 -6.43 7.99 4.41
N LEU A 47 -5.22 8.57 4.51
CA LEU A 47 -4.00 7.81 4.78
C LEU A 47 -3.71 7.68 6.28
N TYR A 48 -4.53 8.31 7.13
CA TYR A 48 -4.33 8.30 8.58
C TYR A 48 -4.34 6.89 9.16
N GLU A 49 -5.26 6.02 8.75
CA GLU A 49 -5.30 4.64 9.25
C GLU A 49 -4.03 3.87 8.91
N LEU A 50 -3.50 4.04 7.69
CA LEU A 50 -2.22 3.45 7.29
C LEU A 50 -1.05 4.02 8.09
N TYR A 51 -1.04 5.34 8.35
CA TYR A 51 -0.03 5.97 9.21
C TYR A 51 0.07 5.32 10.59
N LEU A 52 -1.09 4.97 11.17
CA LEU A 52 -1.15 4.34 12.48
C LEU A 52 -0.53 2.94 12.49
N GLN A 53 -0.43 2.27 11.34
CA GLN A 53 0.19 0.94 11.20
C GLN A 53 1.72 0.98 11.15
N LEU A 54 2.34 2.15 10.95
CA LEU A 54 3.79 2.23 10.80
C LEU A 54 4.57 1.60 11.98
N PRO A 55 4.24 1.87 13.27
CA PRO A 55 4.94 1.20 14.37
C PRO A 55 4.75 -0.31 14.38
N LYS A 56 3.60 -0.80 13.90
CA LYS A 56 3.39 -2.24 13.76
C LYS A 56 4.30 -2.80 12.68
N LEU A 57 4.43 -2.15 11.54
CA LEU A 57 5.38 -2.56 10.49
C LEU A 57 6.83 -2.54 10.97
N ALA A 58 7.20 -1.55 11.79
CA ALA A 58 8.52 -1.53 12.44
C ALA A 58 8.71 -2.73 13.38
N SER A 59 7.68 -3.08 14.16
CA SER A 59 7.71 -4.27 15.02
C SER A 59 7.71 -5.58 14.22
N ASP A 60 6.97 -5.64 13.11
CA ASP A 60 6.92 -6.81 12.23
C ASP A 60 8.31 -7.02 11.59
N LEU A 61 9.01 -5.94 11.20
CA LEU A 61 10.41 -5.96 10.73
C LEU A 61 11.43 -6.35 11.82
N GLU A 62 11.27 -5.83 13.04
CA GLU A 62 12.16 -6.11 14.18
C GLU A 62 12.13 -7.61 14.57
N ASN A 63 10.97 -8.25 14.40
CA ASN A 63 10.73 -9.64 14.75
C ASN A 63 10.76 -10.60 13.54
N ASP A 64 11.20 -10.16 12.37
CA ASP A 64 11.27 -11.00 11.18
C ASP A 64 12.42 -12.03 11.31
N GLU A 65 12.04 -13.30 11.45
CA GLU A 65 12.97 -14.41 11.69
C GLU A 65 13.97 -14.57 10.54
N VAL A 66 13.56 -14.35 9.29
CA VAL A 66 14.41 -14.50 8.11
C VAL A 66 15.47 -13.40 8.08
N LEU A 67 15.09 -12.16 8.41
CA LEU A 67 16.04 -11.06 8.53
C LEU A 67 17.07 -11.31 9.65
N GLN A 68 16.64 -11.86 10.78
CA GLN A 68 17.51 -12.19 11.92
C GLN A 68 18.47 -13.33 11.59
N GLU A 69 17.98 -14.43 11.00
CA GLU A 69 18.78 -15.59 10.59
C GLU A 69 19.94 -15.18 9.66
N HIS A 70 19.66 -14.27 8.73
CA HIS A 70 20.65 -13.78 7.78
C HIS A 70 21.45 -12.55 8.25
N SER A 71 21.31 -12.15 9.52
CA SER A 71 21.98 -10.97 10.10
C SER A 71 21.81 -9.70 9.24
N PHE A 72 20.63 -9.51 8.66
CA PHE A 72 20.35 -8.37 7.79
C PHE A 72 19.91 -7.15 8.60
N SER A 73 20.72 -6.09 8.58
CA SER A 73 20.43 -4.86 9.32
C SER A 73 19.15 -4.19 8.81
N VAL A 74 18.26 -3.86 9.76
CA VAL A 74 17.06 -3.03 9.56
C VAL A 74 16.91 -1.97 10.66
N GLU A 75 17.94 -1.75 11.48
CA GLU A 75 17.89 -0.89 12.67
C GLU A 75 17.47 0.55 12.35
N SER A 76 18.10 1.16 11.34
CA SER A 76 17.81 2.55 10.95
C SER A 76 16.40 2.68 10.36
N THR A 77 15.95 1.64 9.64
CA THR A 77 14.61 1.59 9.05
C THR A 77 13.56 1.47 10.15
N ILE A 78 13.79 0.61 11.15
CA ILE A 78 12.93 0.47 12.33
C ILE A 78 12.86 1.80 13.07
N GLU A 79 13.99 2.42 13.37
CA GLU A 79 14.07 3.69 14.10
C GLU A 79 13.23 4.78 13.41
N ALA A 80 13.41 4.95 12.10
CA ALA A 80 12.68 5.96 11.34
C ALA A 80 11.16 5.77 11.35
N ILE A 81 10.68 4.53 11.35
CA ILE A 81 9.27 4.17 11.22
C ILE A 81 8.58 4.08 12.59
N LYS A 82 9.27 3.63 13.63
CA LYS A 82 8.74 3.37 14.97
C LYS A 82 8.24 4.64 15.66
N TYR A 83 8.95 5.76 15.52
CA TYR A 83 8.68 6.98 16.30
C TYR A 83 7.61 7.93 15.72
N ARG A 84 6.88 7.53 14.67
CA ARG A 84 5.79 8.36 14.08
C ARG A 84 6.18 9.84 13.91
N SER A 85 7.31 10.08 13.25
CA SER A 85 7.78 11.45 13.03
C SER A 85 6.84 12.22 12.10
N TRP A 86 6.74 13.53 12.32
CA TRP A 86 6.00 14.42 11.42
C TRP A 86 6.52 14.32 9.97
N THR A 87 7.82 14.12 9.80
CA THR A 87 8.46 13.88 8.50
C THR A 87 7.86 12.68 7.77
N MET A 88 7.65 11.57 8.48
CA MET A 88 7.04 10.36 7.91
C MET A 88 5.61 10.61 7.45
N PHE A 89 4.85 11.35 8.27
CA PHE A 89 3.50 11.78 7.92
C PHE A 89 3.49 12.65 6.66
N GLU A 90 4.36 13.67 6.58
CA GLU A 90 4.49 14.55 5.42
C GLU A 90 4.79 13.76 4.14
N LEU A 91 5.77 12.87 4.20
CA LEU A 91 6.21 12.07 3.05
C LEU A 91 5.12 11.12 2.57
N MET A 92 4.45 10.42 3.49
CA MET A 92 3.36 9.53 3.13
C MET A 92 2.18 10.30 2.50
N HIS A 93 1.82 11.48 3.04
CA HIS A 93 0.75 12.30 2.48
C HIS A 93 1.12 12.96 1.15
N SER A 94 2.41 12.99 0.78
CA SER A 94 2.84 13.48 -0.53
C SER A 94 2.59 12.47 -1.67
N MET A 95 2.28 11.22 -1.36
CA MET A 95 1.97 10.18 -2.34
C MET A 95 0.48 10.08 -2.63
N SER A 96 0.10 9.78 -3.88
CA SER A 96 -1.30 9.44 -4.17
C SER A 96 -1.70 8.16 -3.42
N PRO A 97 -2.91 8.07 -2.84
CA PRO A 97 -3.40 6.81 -2.25
C PRO A 97 -3.41 5.64 -3.24
N ARG A 98 -3.55 5.92 -4.55
CA ARG A 98 -3.42 4.90 -5.60
C ARG A 98 -1.99 4.35 -5.70
N VAL A 99 -1.00 5.23 -5.64
CA VAL A 99 0.42 4.86 -5.66
C VAL A 99 0.76 3.99 -4.45
N ILE A 100 0.33 4.38 -3.25
CA ILE A 100 0.54 3.59 -2.03
C ILE A 100 -0.10 2.20 -2.17
N ARG A 101 -1.35 2.13 -2.65
CA ARG A 101 -2.02 0.84 -2.91
C ARG A 101 -1.21 -0.05 -3.83
N SER A 102 -0.74 0.48 -4.96
CA SER A 102 0.04 -0.29 -5.94
C SER A 102 1.40 -0.72 -5.40
N ILE A 103 2.05 0.09 -4.55
CA ILE A 103 3.31 -0.26 -3.88
C ILE A 103 3.08 -1.44 -2.91
N VAL A 104 2.11 -1.30 -2.01
CA VAL A 104 1.76 -2.34 -1.03
C VAL A 104 1.34 -3.64 -1.73
N ALA A 105 0.54 -3.51 -2.79
CA ALA A 105 0.06 -4.64 -3.58
C ALA A 105 1.12 -5.23 -4.51
N GLY A 106 2.28 -4.61 -4.72
CA GLY A 106 3.28 -5.10 -5.68
C GLY A 106 2.86 -4.96 -7.16
N THR A 107 1.83 -4.17 -7.46
CA THR A 107 1.20 -4.03 -8.80
C THR A 107 1.67 -2.79 -9.57
N VAL A 108 2.79 -2.18 -9.18
CA VAL A 108 3.28 -0.91 -9.76
C VAL A 108 3.34 -0.94 -11.29
N ALA A 109 3.87 -2.02 -11.89
CA ALA A 109 3.97 -2.13 -13.33
C ALA A 109 2.60 -2.24 -14.03
N HIS A 110 1.69 -3.04 -13.46
CA HIS A 110 0.33 -3.21 -13.97
C HIS A 110 -0.50 -1.93 -13.88
N ASP A 111 -0.49 -1.28 -12.71
CA ASP A 111 -1.24 -0.05 -12.49
C ASP A 111 -0.68 1.13 -13.30
N ASP A 112 0.63 1.14 -13.54
CA ASP A 112 1.25 2.12 -14.44
C ASP A 112 0.76 1.95 -15.88
N GLN A 113 0.80 0.72 -16.40
CA GLN A 113 0.39 0.45 -17.77
C GLN A 113 -1.12 0.66 -17.99
N THR A 114 -1.94 0.50 -16.95
CA THR A 114 -3.39 0.72 -17.00
C THR A 114 -3.82 2.15 -16.61
N GLY A 115 -2.87 3.06 -16.38
CA GLY A 115 -3.15 4.46 -16.04
C GLY A 115 -3.74 4.68 -14.65
N LYS A 116 -3.66 3.67 -13.77
CA LYS A 116 -4.12 3.73 -12.37
C LYS A 116 -3.04 4.26 -11.42
N PHE A 117 -1.77 4.22 -11.82
CA PHE A 117 -0.63 4.69 -11.02
C PHE A 117 -0.35 6.19 -11.23
N ASN A 118 -0.95 7.03 -10.39
CA ASN A 118 -0.78 8.49 -10.44
C ASN A 118 0.42 8.97 -9.60
N SER A 119 1.63 8.74 -10.09
CA SER A 119 2.88 9.15 -9.44
C SER A 119 3.37 10.52 -9.92
N TYR A 120 4.50 10.98 -9.39
CA TYR A 120 5.15 12.18 -9.92
C TYR A 120 5.72 11.90 -11.30
N ASP A 121 5.73 12.94 -12.15
CA ASP A 121 6.35 12.85 -13.45
C ASP A 121 7.87 12.64 -13.29
N THR A 122 8.43 11.91 -14.25
CA THR A 122 9.88 11.73 -14.35
C THR A 122 10.49 13.11 -14.61
N PRO A 123 11.50 13.54 -13.82
CA PRO A 123 12.09 14.86 -14.02
C PRO A 123 12.70 15.02 -15.41
N ASN A 124 12.53 16.20 -16.01
CA ASN A 124 13.02 16.51 -17.36
C ASN A 124 14.54 16.75 -17.34
N LYS A 125 15.25 16.20 -18.35
CA LYS A 125 16.69 16.41 -18.59
C LYS A 125 17.09 17.88 -18.73
N HIS A 126 16.17 18.72 -19.18
CA HIS A 126 16.39 20.16 -19.37
C HIS A 126 16.08 20.99 -18.12
N SER A 127 15.67 20.36 -17.01
CA SER A 127 15.53 21.06 -15.73
C SER A 127 16.91 21.47 -15.22
N SER A 128 17.08 22.75 -14.90
CA SER A 128 18.30 23.26 -14.28
C SER A 128 18.49 22.84 -12.83
N ALA A 129 17.47 22.27 -12.18
CA ALA A 129 17.49 21.85 -10.79
C ALA A 129 17.54 20.33 -10.66
N ASN A 130 18.33 19.85 -9.69
CA ASN A 130 18.32 18.47 -9.28
C ASN A 130 16.98 18.17 -8.58
N VAL A 131 16.36 17.05 -8.92
CA VAL A 131 15.12 16.62 -8.26
C VAL A 131 15.44 15.45 -7.35
N PRO A 132 15.59 15.68 -6.03
CA PRO A 132 15.78 14.62 -5.07
C PRO A 132 14.47 13.87 -4.78
N GLY A 133 14.57 12.57 -4.54
CA GLY A 133 13.41 11.76 -4.21
C GLY A 133 13.61 10.26 -4.29
N VAL A 134 12.49 9.55 -4.23
CA VAL A 134 12.40 8.08 -4.19
C VAL A 134 11.65 7.59 -5.41
N TYR A 135 12.16 6.52 -6.00
CA TYR A 135 11.54 5.82 -7.11
C TYR A 135 11.30 4.35 -6.77
N VAL A 136 10.31 3.78 -7.43
CA VAL A 136 9.98 2.35 -7.37
C VAL A 136 10.11 1.76 -8.76
N ILE A 137 10.56 0.51 -8.83
CA ILE A 137 10.66 -0.27 -10.06
C ILE A 137 9.82 -1.54 -9.91
N GLY A 138 8.83 -1.69 -10.79
CA GLY A 138 8.13 -2.94 -11.04
C GLY A 138 8.56 -3.58 -12.36
N LEU A 139 8.28 -4.87 -12.51
CA LEU A 139 8.56 -5.65 -13.71
C LEU A 139 7.27 -6.07 -14.40
N SER A 140 7.27 -6.02 -15.74
CA SER A 140 6.23 -6.63 -16.56
C SER A 140 6.84 -7.38 -17.74
N ARG A 141 6.10 -8.35 -18.30
CA ARG A 141 6.47 -8.91 -19.60
C ARG A 141 6.14 -7.92 -20.70
N TYR A 142 7.06 -7.82 -21.66
CA TYR A 142 6.86 -6.97 -22.81
C TYR A 142 5.61 -7.40 -23.58
N GLY A 143 4.68 -6.46 -23.80
CA GLY A 143 3.44 -6.68 -24.55
C GLY A 143 2.26 -7.20 -23.72
N GLU A 144 2.36 -7.24 -22.39
CA GLU A 144 1.42 -8.00 -21.53
C GLU A 144 0.71 -7.10 -20.51
N ASP A 145 0.36 -5.87 -20.91
CA ASP A 145 -0.45 -4.92 -20.12
C ASP A 145 0.03 -4.70 -18.67
N GLY A 146 1.36 -4.65 -18.51
CA GLY A 146 2.00 -4.41 -17.22
C GLY A 146 1.98 -5.62 -16.27
N LYS A 147 1.45 -6.77 -16.70
CA LYS A 147 1.50 -8.02 -15.96
C LYS A 147 2.90 -8.63 -16.05
N PHE A 148 3.30 -9.31 -14.98
CA PHE A 148 4.58 -9.99 -14.87
C PHE A 148 4.51 -11.38 -15.53
N LEU A 149 5.08 -12.39 -14.89
CA LEU A 149 5.15 -13.76 -15.41
C LEU A 149 3.90 -14.55 -15.06
N ASN A 150 3.61 -15.60 -15.84
CA ASN A 150 2.80 -16.71 -15.36
C ASN A 150 3.69 -17.75 -14.68
N ILE A 151 3.09 -18.77 -14.05
CA ILE A 151 3.84 -19.80 -13.31
C ILE A 151 4.85 -20.52 -14.22
N ARG A 152 4.51 -20.81 -15.48
CA ARG A 152 5.43 -21.47 -16.41
C ARG A 152 6.67 -20.64 -16.72
N GLU A 153 6.49 -19.34 -16.98
CA GLU A 153 7.61 -18.40 -17.19
C GLU A 153 8.41 -18.20 -15.89
N MET A 154 7.75 -18.18 -14.73
CA MET A 154 8.40 -18.06 -13.42
C MET A 154 9.30 -19.27 -13.10
N GLU A 155 8.84 -20.50 -13.36
CA GLU A 155 9.63 -21.71 -13.19
C GLU A 155 10.89 -21.71 -14.08
N LEU A 156 10.83 -21.12 -15.28
CA LEU A 156 11.99 -20.94 -16.15
C LEU A 156 12.99 -19.94 -15.57
N LEU A 157 12.50 -18.84 -14.99
CA LEU A 157 13.33 -17.86 -14.28
C LEU A 157 14.01 -18.49 -13.07
N ILE A 158 13.27 -19.23 -12.23
CA ILE A 158 13.79 -19.93 -11.05
C ILE A 158 14.93 -20.87 -11.44
N ARG A 159 14.72 -21.75 -12.44
CA ARG A 159 15.77 -22.65 -12.94
C ARG A 159 16.98 -21.90 -13.51
N GLY A 160 16.74 -20.74 -14.14
CA GLY A 160 17.80 -19.87 -14.63
C GLY A 160 18.65 -19.31 -13.48
N ILE A 161 18.03 -18.87 -12.39
CA ILE A 161 18.73 -18.34 -11.22
C ILE A 161 19.51 -19.45 -10.51
N GLU A 162 18.90 -20.63 -10.28
CA GLU A 162 19.57 -21.79 -9.70
C GLU A 162 20.82 -22.19 -10.51
N LYS A 163 20.68 -22.25 -11.85
CA LYS A 163 21.81 -22.57 -12.73
C LYS A 163 22.87 -21.48 -12.74
N TYR A 164 22.50 -20.22 -12.55
CA TYR A 164 23.46 -19.11 -12.39
C TYR A 164 24.25 -19.24 -11.09
N ILE A 165 23.61 -19.57 -9.97
CA ILE A 165 24.27 -19.84 -8.68
C ILE A 165 25.26 -21.01 -8.82
N ALA A 166 24.81 -22.13 -9.41
CA ALA A 166 25.67 -23.28 -9.69
C ALA A 166 26.87 -22.90 -10.59
N GLY A 167 26.64 -22.03 -11.58
CA GLY A 167 27.69 -21.51 -12.45
C GLY A 167 28.71 -20.65 -11.71
N TYR A 168 28.28 -19.91 -10.69
CA TYR A 168 29.16 -19.12 -9.84
C TYR A 168 30.06 -20.02 -8.97
N HIS A 169 29.50 -21.07 -8.35
CA HIS A 169 30.32 -22.04 -7.61
C HIS A 169 31.32 -22.76 -8.52
N ALA A 170 30.90 -23.15 -9.74
CA ALA A 170 31.80 -23.72 -10.74
C ALA A 170 32.91 -22.74 -11.14
N TYR A 171 32.60 -21.44 -11.26
CA TYR A 171 33.59 -20.39 -11.51
C TYR A 171 34.61 -20.29 -10.37
N VAL A 172 34.16 -20.24 -9.11
CA VAL A 172 35.06 -20.18 -7.93
C VAL A 172 35.94 -21.41 -7.86
N LYS A 173 35.37 -22.61 -8.06
CA LYS A 173 36.12 -23.86 -8.13
C LYS A 173 37.19 -23.79 -9.23
N PHE A 174 36.82 -23.39 -10.44
CA PHE A 174 37.73 -23.28 -11.59
C PHE A 174 38.93 -22.36 -11.32
N GLN A 175 38.74 -21.24 -10.63
CA GLN A 175 39.83 -20.33 -10.26
C GLN A 175 40.83 -20.98 -9.30
N ASN A 176 40.40 -21.96 -8.51
CA ASN A 176 41.21 -22.65 -7.50
C ASN A 176 41.74 -24.02 -7.94
N LEU A 177 41.44 -24.47 -9.18
CA LEU A 177 41.90 -25.77 -9.66
C LEU A 177 43.40 -25.78 -9.94
N ALA A 178 44.07 -26.86 -9.53
CA ALA A 178 45.45 -27.13 -9.94
C ALA A 178 45.52 -27.39 -11.46
N ALA A 179 46.68 -27.11 -12.06
CA ALA A 179 46.91 -27.34 -13.48
C ALA A 179 46.60 -28.80 -13.86
N GLY A 180 45.66 -29.00 -14.80
CA GLY A 180 45.24 -30.32 -15.28
C GLY A 180 43.97 -30.89 -14.64
N ALA A 181 43.45 -30.30 -13.56
CA ALA A 181 42.14 -30.65 -13.02
C ALA A 181 41.02 -29.95 -13.82
N GLY A 182 39.98 -30.70 -14.19
CA GLY A 182 38.84 -30.21 -14.96
C GLY A 182 37.58 -30.02 -14.12
N LEU A 183 36.66 -29.20 -14.63
CA LEU A 183 35.27 -29.18 -14.16
C LEU A 183 34.51 -30.40 -14.71
N SER A 184 33.52 -30.88 -13.96
CA SER A 184 32.53 -31.85 -14.47
C SER A 184 31.68 -31.26 -15.60
N ASP A 185 30.99 -32.10 -16.37
CA ASP A 185 30.12 -31.64 -17.45
C ASP A 185 28.99 -30.73 -16.96
N ALA A 186 28.41 -31.05 -15.80
CA ALA A 186 27.37 -30.23 -15.18
C ALA A 186 27.90 -28.84 -14.75
N GLU A 187 29.10 -28.80 -14.17
CA GLU A 187 29.77 -27.54 -13.81
C GLU A 187 30.12 -26.70 -15.04
N ASN A 188 30.62 -27.34 -16.11
CA ASN A 188 30.87 -26.67 -17.39
C ASN A 188 29.59 -26.10 -18.01
N ASP A 189 28.48 -26.84 -17.95
CA ASP A 189 27.18 -26.39 -18.45
C ASP A 189 26.62 -25.22 -17.62
N ALA A 190 26.76 -25.25 -16.30
CA ALA A 190 26.40 -24.15 -15.41
C ALA A 190 27.28 -22.90 -15.65
N LEU A 191 28.59 -23.08 -15.83
CA LEU A 191 29.52 -21.99 -16.14
C LEU A 191 29.21 -21.34 -17.50
N ARG A 192 28.85 -22.14 -18.52
CA ARG A 192 28.37 -21.62 -19.82
C ARG A 192 27.09 -20.81 -19.66
N HIS A 193 26.16 -21.28 -18.84
CA HIS A 193 24.93 -20.54 -18.56
C HIS A 193 25.21 -19.19 -17.89
N LEU A 194 26.08 -19.17 -16.88
CA LEU A 194 26.51 -17.94 -16.21
C LEU A 194 27.08 -16.92 -17.22
N ARG A 195 28.02 -17.34 -18.06
CA ARG A 195 28.62 -16.46 -19.09
C ARG A 195 27.57 -15.89 -20.04
N ARG A 196 26.66 -16.74 -20.51
CA ARG A 196 25.55 -16.34 -21.40
C ARG A 196 24.61 -15.32 -20.73
N VAL A 197 24.36 -15.43 -19.43
CA VAL A 197 23.56 -14.45 -18.67
C VAL A 197 24.33 -13.14 -18.51
N ASP A 198 25.62 -13.20 -18.17
CA ASP A 198 26.48 -12.02 -18.00
C ASP A 198 26.66 -11.24 -19.31
N GLU A 199 26.70 -11.91 -20.46
CA GLU A 199 26.65 -11.29 -21.79
C GLU A 199 25.40 -10.40 -21.96
N LYS A 200 24.26 -10.77 -21.35
CA LYS A 200 23.01 -9.98 -21.40
C LYS A 200 23.00 -8.80 -20.44
N ALA A 201 24.01 -8.66 -19.58
CA ALA A 201 24.18 -7.48 -18.73
C ALA A 201 24.61 -6.23 -19.52
N GLY A 202 25.15 -6.38 -20.74
CA GLY A 202 25.64 -5.27 -21.55
C GLY A 202 26.91 -4.61 -21.00
N GLY A 203 27.37 -3.53 -21.65
CA GLY A 203 28.62 -2.84 -21.29
C GLY A 203 29.89 -3.65 -21.57
N LYS A 204 31.05 -3.18 -21.07
CA LYS A 204 32.35 -3.85 -21.27
C LYS A 204 32.40 -5.21 -20.60
N GLU A 205 32.93 -6.23 -21.28
CA GLU A 205 33.07 -7.58 -20.76
C GLU A 205 33.74 -7.61 -19.37
N SER A 206 33.19 -8.43 -18.47
CA SER A 206 33.68 -8.61 -17.10
C SER A 206 34.47 -9.91 -17.00
N ARG A 207 35.60 -9.89 -16.30
CA ARG A 207 36.38 -11.11 -16.01
C ARG A 207 35.79 -11.94 -14.87
N THR A 208 35.00 -11.30 -14.01
CA THR A 208 34.31 -11.94 -12.89
C THR A 208 32.81 -11.95 -13.13
N PRO A 209 32.06 -12.88 -12.51
CA PRO A 209 30.62 -12.92 -12.66
C PRO A 209 29.97 -11.59 -12.25
N VAL A 210 28.99 -11.14 -13.04
CA VAL A 210 28.46 -9.77 -12.94
C VAL A 210 27.53 -9.57 -11.72
N PHE A 211 26.72 -10.58 -11.40
CA PHE A 211 25.66 -10.45 -10.41
C PHE A 211 26.02 -11.05 -9.05
N ILE A 212 26.77 -12.16 -9.03
CA ILE A 212 27.34 -12.78 -7.83
C ILE A 212 28.86 -12.72 -7.96
N ASP A 213 29.49 -11.67 -7.44
CA ASP A 213 30.96 -11.51 -7.50
C ASP A 213 31.67 -12.02 -6.25
N LYS A 214 30.91 -12.43 -5.22
CA LYS A 214 31.38 -12.95 -3.94
C LYS A 214 30.34 -13.87 -3.31
N GLU A 215 30.80 -14.73 -2.40
CA GLU A 215 29.99 -15.76 -1.75
C GLU A 215 28.85 -15.17 -0.92
N GLU A 216 29.09 -14.03 -0.26
CA GLU A 216 28.11 -13.40 0.63
C GLU A 216 26.88 -12.86 -0.11
N ARG A 217 26.90 -12.86 -1.46
CA ARG A 217 25.74 -12.51 -2.28
C ARG A 217 24.81 -13.69 -2.57
N VAL A 218 25.29 -14.93 -2.46
CA VAL A 218 24.50 -16.13 -2.77
C VAL A 218 23.22 -16.19 -1.91
N PRO A 219 23.25 -16.02 -0.57
CA PRO A 219 22.04 -16.10 0.25
C PRO A 219 20.96 -15.07 -0.13
N ARG A 220 21.38 -13.88 -0.60
CA ARG A 220 20.46 -12.84 -1.07
C ARG A 220 19.76 -13.23 -2.37
N ILE A 221 20.44 -13.94 -3.27
CA ILE A 221 19.82 -14.44 -4.50
C ILE A 221 18.92 -15.64 -4.19
N GLU A 222 19.27 -16.46 -3.21
CA GLU A 222 18.42 -17.55 -2.73
C GLU A 222 17.14 -17.03 -2.07
N ALA A 223 17.20 -15.96 -1.27
CA ALA A 223 15.99 -15.34 -0.72
C ALA A 223 15.03 -14.81 -1.80
N LEU A 224 15.59 -14.29 -2.90
CA LEU A 224 14.78 -13.94 -4.08
C LEU A 224 14.12 -15.18 -4.68
N LEU A 225 14.82 -16.34 -4.77
CA LEU A 225 14.22 -17.59 -5.25
C LEU A 225 13.01 -17.99 -4.41
N GLU A 226 13.09 -17.90 -3.08
CA GLU A 226 11.96 -18.21 -2.19
C GLU A 226 10.76 -17.32 -2.47
N THR A 227 10.98 -16.02 -2.69
CA THR A 227 9.93 -15.09 -3.11
C THR A 227 9.28 -15.51 -4.43
N LEU A 228 10.06 -15.89 -5.44
CA LEU A 228 9.52 -16.30 -6.74
C LEU A 228 8.78 -17.65 -6.65
N ARG A 229 9.25 -18.56 -5.81
CA ARG A 229 8.61 -19.84 -5.52
C ARG A 229 7.26 -19.66 -4.82
N SER A 230 7.16 -18.76 -3.84
CA SER A 230 5.90 -18.47 -3.14
C SER A 230 4.83 -17.86 -4.06
N MET A 231 5.24 -17.24 -5.17
CA MET A 231 4.34 -16.76 -6.23
C MET A 231 3.87 -17.87 -7.20
N CYS A 232 4.43 -19.08 -7.11
CA CYS A 232 4.13 -20.22 -7.99
C CYS A 232 3.17 -21.22 -7.33
N ASP A 233 1.96 -20.79 -6.97
CA ASP A 233 0.96 -21.68 -6.35
C ASP A 233 0.08 -22.38 -7.41
N PRO A 234 0.28 -23.68 -7.69
CA PRO A 234 -0.52 -24.41 -8.67
C PRO A 234 -1.97 -24.63 -8.22
N THR A 235 -2.30 -24.44 -6.94
CA THR A 235 -3.68 -24.52 -6.44
C THR A 235 -4.51 -23.31 -6.86
N LEU A 236 -3.85 -22.15 -7.02
CA LEU A 236 -4.48 -20.92 -7.52
C LEU A 236 -4.59 -20.91 -9.05
N ASP A 237 -3.60 -21.47 -9.76
CA ASP A 237 -3.61 -21.62 -11.22
C ASP A 237 -3.10 -23.00 -11.68
N PRO A 238 -3.99 -24.00 -11.77
CA PRO A 238 -3.63 -25.33 -12.30
C PRO A 238 -3.17 -25.30 -13.76
N THR A 239 -3.56 -24.28 -14.53
CA THR A 239 -3.18 -24.17 -15.95
C THR A 239 -1.76 -23.65 -16.14
N LYS A 240 -1.23 -22.92 -15.14
CA LYS A 240 0.05 -22.20 -15.17
C LYS A 240 0.14 -21.12 -16.27
N LEU A 241 -1.01 -20.67 -16.79
CA LEU A 241 -1.09 -19.70 -17.89
C LEU A 241 -1.54 -18.32 -17.44
N VAL A 242 -2.12 -18.19 -16.25
CA VAL A 242 -2.58 -16.89 -15.73
C VAL A 242 -1.36 -16.02 -15.42
N ARG A 243 -1.34 -14.82 -16.00
CA ARG A 243 -0.30 -13.84 -15.73
C ARG A 243 -0.56 -13.15 -14.40
N ILE A 244 0.50 -13.03 -13.62
CA ILE A 244 0.51 -12.38 -12.31
C ILE A 244 0.60 -10.85 -12.51
N GLU A 245 -0.24 -10.09 -11.82
CA GLU A 245 -0.23 -8.62 -11.82
C GLU A 245 0.84 -8.05 -10.88
N GLN A 246 1.29 -8.86 -9.91
CA GLN A 246 2.33 -8.54 -8.95
C GLN A 246 3.74 -8.85 -9.49
N SER A 247 4.72 -8.05 -9.10
CA SER A 247 6.14 -8.36 -9.26
C SER A 247 6.91 -7.96 -8.00
N PRO A 248 8.03 -8.63 -7.67
CA PRO A 248 8.96 -8.09 -6.68
C PRO A 248 9.33 -6.65 -7.04
N LEU A 249 9.41 -5.79 -6.03
CA LEU A 249 9.69 -4.36 -6.24
C LEU A 249 11.13 -4.04 -5.84
N TYR A 250 11.72 -3.08 -6.55
CA TYR A 250 12.93 -2.39 -6.10
C TYR A 250 12.58 -0.96 -5.73
N VAL A 251 13.04 -0.51 -4.57
CA VAL A 251 12.92 0.87 -4.12
C VAL A 251 14.32 1.49 -4.09
N GLY A 252 14.46 2.71 -4.59
CA GLY A 252 15.72 3.42 -4.49
C GLY A 252 15.52 4.92 -4.35
N CYS A 253 16.53 5.59 -3.83
CA CYS A 253 16.56 7.05 -3.73
C CYS A 253 17.66 7.68 -4.60
N SER A 254 17.55 8.98 -4.85
CA SER A 254 18.61 9.77 -5.47
C SER A 254 18.43 11.25 -5.21
N GLN A 255 19.52 12.03 -5.17
CA GLN A 255 19.44 13.49 -5.26
C GLN A 255 19.17 13.99 -6.68
N ASN A 256 19.47 13.18 -7.68
CA ASN A 256 19.19 13.48 -9.07
C ASN A 256 18.43 12.31 -9.70
N LEU A 257 17.11 12.33 -9.51
CA LEU A 257 16.20 11.33 -10.06
C LEU A 257 16.27 11.24 -11.59
N GLU A 258 16.48 12.34 -12.32
CA GLU A 258 16.60 12.32 -13.79
C GLU A 258 17.73 11.41 -14.23
N LYS A 259 18.94 11.66 -13.72
CA LYS A 259 20.13 10.87 -14.03
C LYS A 259 19.97 9.42 -13.59
N ARG A 260 19.51 9.20 -12.35
CA ARG A 260 19.42 7.85 -11.78
C ARG A 260 18.34 7.00 -12.46
N MET A 261 17.15 7.55 -12.69
CA MET A 261 16.08 6.84 -13.40
C MET A 261 16.46 6.59 -14.87
N GLY A 262 17.22 7.51 -15.48
CA GLY A 262 17.76 7.37 -16.84
C GLY A 262 18.66 6.14 -17.02
N THR A 263 19.42 5.72 -15.98
CA THR A 263 20.27 4.51 -16.02
C THR A 263 19.47 3.25 -16.36
N TYR A 264 18.23 3.14 -15.86
CA TYR A 264 17.37 1.98 -16.09
C TYR A 264 16.75 1.94 -17.50
N GLY A 265 16.81 3.06 -18.23
CA GLY A 265 16.45 3.11 -19.65
C GLY A 265 17.56 2.63 -20.58
N THR A 266 18.75 2.36 -20.05
CA THR A 266 19.88 1.84 -20.85
C THR A 266 19.83 0.32 -20.96
N ASN A 267 20.52 -0.23 -21.96
CA ASN A 267 20.67 -1.68 -22.08
C ASN A 267 21.68 -2.28 -21.08
N CYS A 268 22.37 -1.44 -20.29
CA CYS A 268 23.37 -1.85 -19.31
C CYS A 268 22.75 -2.16 -17.95
N LEU A 269 22.95 -3.38 -17.45
CA LEU A 269 22.44 -3.87 -16.16
C LEU A 269 23.52 -3.88 -15.07
N LYS A 270 24.74 -3.42 -15.37
CA LYS A 270 25.87 -3.49 -14.43
C LYS A 270 25.77 -2.48 -13.29
N ASP A 271 25.10 -1.35 -13.54
CA ASP A 271 24.99 -0.21 -12.63
C ASP A 271 23.66 -0.16 -11.85
N ILE A 272 22.87 -1.24 -11.95
CA ILE A 272 21.61 -1.41 -11.22
C ILE A 272 21.77 -2.45 -10.11
N ASN A 273 20.75 -2.54 -9.25
CA ASN A 273 20.71 -3.53 -8.17
C ASN A 273 20.90 -4.96 -8.72
N LYS A 274 21.73 -5.77 -8.03
CA LYS A 274 22.19 -7.07 -8.54
C LYS A 274 21.05 -8.11 -8.66
N PRO A 275 20.21 -8.36 -7.65
CA PRO A 275 19.00 -9.18 -7.79
C PRO A 275 18.10 -8.80 -8.98
N LEU A 276 17.81 -7.50 -9.11
CA LEU A 276 17.00 -6.97 -10.22
C LEU A 276 17.68 -7.20 -11.58
N GLY A 277 18.98 -6.87 -11.67
CA GLY A 277 19.77 -7.03 -12.89
C GLY A 277 19.91 -8.48 -13.33
N LEU A 278 20.13 -9.40 -12.39
CA LEU A 278 20.18 -10.84 -12.66
C LEU A 278 18.85 -11.33 -13.24
N THR A 279 17.74 -10.94 -12.61
CA THR A 279 16.39 -11.27 -13.08
C THR A 279 16.20 -10.83 -14.53
N VAL A 280 16.50 -9.57 -14.85
CA VAL A 280 16.38 -9.04 -16.22
C VAL A 280 17.32 -9.76 -17.19
N ALA A 281 18.56 -10.03 -16.80
CA ALA A 281 19.56 -10.70 -17.64
C ALA A 281 19.14 -12.14 -17.99
N ILE A 282 18.62 -12.89 -17.02
CA ILE A 282 18.10 -14.25 -17.23
C ILE A 282 16.91 -14.20 -18.19
N MET A 283 15.94 -13.32 -17.96
CA MET A 283 14.78 -13.16 -18.83
C MET A 283 15.18 -12.82 -20.27
N ARG A 284 16.19 -11.96 -20.46
CA ARG A 284 16.80 -11.68 -21.78
C ARG A 284 17.44 -12.93 -22.40
N SER A 285 18.15 -13.74 -21.60
CA SER A 285 18.78 -14.97 -22.07
C SER A 285 17.77 -16.04 -22.50
N LEU A 286 16.59 -16.05 -21.86
CA LEU A 286 15.46 -16.93 -22.16
C LEU A 286 14.60 -16.43 -23.33
N LYS A 287 14.93 -15.28 -23.93
CA LYS A 287 14.13 -14.61 -24.97
C LYS A 287 12.70 -14.25 -24.50
N LEU A 288 12.55 -13.98 -23.21
CA LEU A 288 11.30 -13.56 -22.57
C LEU A 288 11.48 -12.16 -21.96
N PRO A 289 11.72 -11.11 -22.76
CA PRO A 289 12.13 -9.81 -22.24
C PRO A 289 11.08 -9.22 -21.29
N VAL A 290 11.57 -8.63 -20.20
CA VAL A 290 10.78 -7.85 -19.24
C VAL A 290 11.05 -6.36 -19.41
N LYS A 291 10.03 -5.54 -19.13
CA LYS A 291 10.10 -4.08 -19.11
C LYS A 291 10.23 -3.60 -17.66
N LEU A 292 11.11 -2.63 -17.44
CA LEU A 292 11.26 -1.94 -16.15
C LEU A 292 10.30 -0.75 -16.10
N HIS A 293 9.42 -0.73 -15.11
CA HIS A 293 8.51 0.40 -14.85
C HIS A 293 9.10 1.25 -13.73
N VAL A 294 9.92 2.24 -14.09
CA VAL A 294 10.61 3.12 -13.14
C VAL A 294 9.76 4.37 -12.90
N ARG A 295 9.33 4.58 -11.65
CA ARG A 295 8.40 5.67 -11.31
C ARG A 295 8.82 6.44 -10.08
N ASN A 296 8.76 7.76 -10.18
CA ASN A 296 9.02 8.69 -9.09
C ASN A 296 7.80 8.76 -8.16
N VAL A 297 7.93 8.25 -6.94
CA VAL A 297 6.81 8.15 -5.99
C VAL A 297 6.83 9.24 -4.94
N ILE A 298 8.01 9.75 -4.57
CA ILE A 298 8.17 10.84 -3.61
C ILE A 298 9.24 11.78 -4.14
N ARG A 299 8.96 13.09 -4.13
CA ARG A 299 9.98 14.13 -4.20
C ARG A 299 10.25 14.64 -2.78
N THR A 300 11.51 14.81 -2.40
CA THR A 300 11.86 15.36 -1.09
C THR A 300 12.16 16.85 -1.19
N TRP A 301 11.82 17.60 -0.16
CA TRP A 301 11.94 19.07 -0.13
C TRP A 301 12.59 19.59 1.15
N LYS A 302 13.06 18.69 2.01
CA LYS A 302 13.92 19.00 3.16
C LYS A 302 15.18 18.14 3.09
N PRO A 303 16.36 18.63 3.51
CA PRO A 303 17.61 17.88 3.41
C PRO A 303 17.58 16.50 4.08
N SER A 304 16.91 16.37 5.23
CA SER A 304 16.83 15.13 6.01
C SER A 304 15.76 14.14 5.52
N GLN A 305 14.93 14.50 4.55
CA GLN A 305 13.79 13.67 4.15
C GLN A 305 14.19 12.47 3.29
N LEU A 306 15.29 12.53 2.54
CA LEU A 306 15.61 11.49 1.55
C LEU A 306 15.77 10.09 2.15
N PRO A 307 16.56 9.89 3.23
CA PRO A 307 16.68 8.57 3.86
C PRO A 307 15.34 8.06 4.40
N VAL A 308 14.60 8.93 5.11
CA VAL A 308 13.29 8.62 5.70
C VAL A 308 12.27 8.24 4.63
N ALA A 309 12.29 8.92 3.49
CA ALA A 309 11.42 8.62 2.36
C ALA A 309 11.73 7.25 1.76
N GLU A 310 13.00 6.89 1.62
CA GLU A 310 13.40 5.57 1.10
C GLU A 310 12.97 4.46 2.06
N GLN A 311 13.17 4.65 3.36
CA GLN A 311 12.78 3.71 4.40
C GLN A 311 11.26 3.49 4.42
N LEU A 312 10.46 4.57 4.33
CA LEU A 312 9.00 4.49 4.22
C LEU A 312 8.57 3.62 3.05
N VAL A 313 9.07 3.93 1.85
CA VAL A 313 8.62 3.25 0.62
C VAL A 313 9.13 1.81 0.59
N THR A 314 10.35 1.56 1.05
CA THR A 314 10.94 0.20 1.17
C THR A 314 10.09 -0.67 2.09
N CYS A 315 9.68 -0.15 3.24
CA CYS A 315 8.85 -0.86 4.20
C CYS A 315 7.43 -1.12 3.64
N LEU A 316 6.78 -0.12 3.05
CA LEU A 316 5.46 -0.28 2.43
C LEU A 316 5.47 -1.30 1.28
N ALA A 317 6.56 -1.33 0.50
CA ALA A 317 6.76 -2.28 -0.59
C ALA A 317 7.14 -3.68 -0.09
N SER A 318 7.63 -3.79 1.16
CA SER A 318 8.43 -4.91 1.66
C SER A 318 9.53 -5.30 0.66
N SER A 319 10.25 -4.30 0.15
CA SER A 319 11.13 -4.48 -1.00
C SER A 319 12.49 -5.07 -0.66
N LEU A 320 12.77 -5.37 0.61
CA LEU A 320 13.98 -6.09 1.02
C LEU A 320 14.01 -7.50 0.41
N VAL A 321 15.21 -7.97 0.07
CA VAL A 321 15.40 -9.25 -0.61
C VAL A 321 15.01 -10.47 0.23
N TYR A 322 15.13 -10.35 1.56
CA TYR A 322 14.69 -11.36 2.53
C TYR A 322 13.21 -11.26 2.89
N GLN A 323 12.49 -10.27 2.33
CA GLN A 323 11.04 -10.19 2.43
C GLN A 323 10.39 -10.64 1.12
N ARG A 324 10.29 -9.74 0.13
CA ARG A 324 9.66 -10.04 -1.17
C ARG A 324 10.09 -9.12 -2.32
N GLY A 325 11.25 -8.46 -2.22
CA GLY A 325 11.71 -7.52 -3.23
C GLY A 325 13.16 -7.70 -3.67
N PHE A 326 13.75 -6.63 -4.19
CA PHE A 326 15.10 -6.64 -4.75
C PHE A 326 16.15 -5.90 -3.90
N ASN A 327 15.76 -5.13 -2.88
CA ASN A 327 16.68 -4.36 -2.04
C ASN A 327 17.60 -5.30 -1.24
N SER A 328 18.87 -5.37 -1.67
CA SER A 328 19.90 -6.23 -1.08
C SER A 328 20.66 -5.58 0.09
N THR A 329 20.26 -4.37 0.46
CA THR A 329 20.85 -3.55 1.54
C THR A 329 19.74 -2.79 2.22
N GLU A 330 19.96 -2.43 3.48
CA GLU A 330 19.05 -1.59 4.24
C GLU A 330 18.78 -0.25 3.53
N ALA A 331 17.54 0.24 3.65
CA ALA A 331 17.16 1.56 3.15
C ALA A 331 17.69 2.69 4.06
N GLY A 332 17.94 3.87 3.50
CA GLY A 332 18.43 5.02 4.25
C GLY A 332 19.94 5.02 4.51
N GLY A 333 20.64 3.92 4.20
CA GLY A 333 22.09 3.73 4.45
C GLY A 333 23.03 4.71 3.73
N THR A 334 22.52 5.57 2.84
CA THR A 334 23.31 6.65 2.23
C THR A 334 23.42 7.92 3.10
N GLY A 335 22.78 7.93 4.28
CA GLY A 335 22.41 9.08 5.13
C GLY A 335 23.49 10.05 5.64
N VAL A 336 24.74 9.99 5.19
CA VAL A 336 25.79 11.00 5.51
C VAL A 336 26.67 11.37 4.31
N ARG A 337 26.78 10.50 3.29
CA ARG A 337 27.69 10.72 2.13
C ARG A 337 27.07 11.50 0.99
N ILE A 338 25.75 11.63 1.01
CA ILE A 338 25.03 12.42 0.04
C ILE A 338 25.01 13.84 0.57
N GLY A 339 25.81 14.73 -0.04
CA GLY A 339 25.84 16.15 0.32
C GLY A 339 24.43 16.74 0.36
N PRO A 340 24.20 17.77 1.20
CA PRO A 340 22.90 18.41 1.29
C PRO A 340 22.45 18.84 -0.11
N ASN A 341 21.18 18.60 -0.43
CA ASN A 341 20.57 19.25 -1.59
C ASN A 341 20.77 20.75 -1.44
N SER A 342 21.00 21.44 -2.56
CA SER A 342 20.98 22.90 -2.51
C SER A 342 19.62 23.35 -1.98
N ASP A 343 19.59 24.38 -1.12
CA ASP A 343 18.33 24.92 -0.60
C ASP A 343 17.36 25.29 -1.74
N TRP A 344 17.92 25.69 -2.87
CA TRP A 344 17.22 25.95 -4.12
C TRP A 344 16.48 24.73 -4.68
N ASP A 345 17.14 23.57 -4.76
CA ASP A 345 16.52 22.32 -5.22
C ASP A 345 15.37 21.90 -4.29
N CYS A 346 15.58 22.02 -2.97
CA CYS A 346 14.55 21.78 -1.96
C CYS A 346 13.35 22.73 -2.11
N GLN A 347 13.58 24.03 -2.33
CA GLN A 347 12.52 25.02 -2.47
C GLN A 347 11.67 24.80 -3.73
N LYS A 348 12.28 24.42 -4.85
CA LYS A 348 11.54 24.05 -6.07
C LYS A 348 10.68 22.82 -5.86
N ASN A 349 11.21 21.80 -5.19
CA ASN A 349 10.43 20.61 -4.86
C ASN A 349 9.29 20.93 -3.89
N LEU A 350 9.51 21.80 -2.90
CA LEU A 350 8.45 22.26 -1.99
C LEU A 350 7.32 22.90 -2.78
N LEU A 351 7.61 23.83 -3.70
CA LEU A 351 6.60 24.48 -4.54
C LEU A 351 5.84 23.46 -5.40
N HIS A 352 6.54 22.46 -5.95
CA HIS A 352 5.92 21.43 -6.75
C HIS A 352 4.96 20.55 -5.93
N VAL A 353 5.40 20.10 -4.75
CA VAL A 353 4.62 19.22 -3.86
C VAL A 353 3.44 19.96 -3.23
N MET A 354 3.64 21.20 -2.79
CA MET A 354 2.64 21.96 -2.04
C MET A 354 1.65 22.73 -2.92
N SER A 355 2.11 23.23 -4.08
CA SER A 355 1.32 24.17 -4.88
C SER A 355 0.95 23.65 -6.26
N THR A 356 1.86 22.93 -6.94
CA THR A 356 1.59 22.45 -8.31
C THR A 356 0.74 21.17 -8.30
N ARG A 357 0.99 20.27 -7.34
CA ARG A 357 0.20 19.05 -7.16
C ARG A 357 -0.78 19.24 -6.00
N THR A 358 -2.04 18.86 -6.20
CA THR A 358 -3.06 18.94 -5.14
C THR A 358 -3.06 17.73 -4.20
N ILE A 359 -2.23 16.71 -4.48
CA ILE A 359 -2.22 15.42 -3.77
C ILE A 359 -1.99 15.61 -2.26
N PHE A 360 -0.95 16.36 -1.88
CA PHE A 360 -0.62 16.58 -0.47
C PHE A 360 -1.77 17.26 0.28
N LYS A 361 -2.28 18.36 -0.27
CA LYS A 361 -3.42 19.11 0.29
C LYS A 361 -4.68 18.25 0.40
N GLN A 362 -4.99 17.47 -0.64
CA GLN A 362 -6.16 16.59 -0.65
C GLN A 362 -6.03 15.49 0.40
N ASN A 363 -4.89 14.81 0.47
CA ASN A 363 -4.64 13.77 1.46
C ASN A 363 -4.71 14.32 2.89
N LEU A 364 -4.11 15.49 3.14
CA LEU A 364 -4.17 16.15 4.44
C LEU A 364 -5.62 16.48 4.82
N GLY A 365 -6.40 17.03 3.89
CA GLY A 365 -7.83 17.31 4.10
C GLY A 365 -8.63 16.04 4.42
N MET A 366 -8.38 14.94 3.71
CA MET A 366 -9.03 13.65 3.97
C MET A 366 -8.66 13.08 5.35
N SER A 367 -7.40 13.20 5.75
CA SER A 367 -6.94 12.74 7.07
C SER A 367 -7.48 13.62 8.22
N LEU A 368 -7.59 14.93 8.03
CA LEU A 368 -8.22 15.83 9.00
C LEU A 368 -9.72 15.55 9.16
N GLU A 369 -10.41 15.28 8.06
CA GLU A 369 -11.82 14.90 8.06
C GLU A 369 -12.04 13.56 8.79
N ASP A 370 -11.22 12.56 8.52
CA ASP A 370 -11.24 11.26 9.21
C ASP A 370 -10.99 11.42 10.72
N LEU A 371 -10.01 12.25 11.10
CA LEU A 371 -9.75 12.59 12.51
C LEU A 371 -10.96 13.25 13.19
N ARG A 372 -11.63 14.20 12.51
CA ARG A 372 -12.84 14.84 13.04
C ARG A 372 -13.95 13.82 13.24
N ASN A 373 -14.25 13.00 12.23
CA ASN A 373 -15.30 11.99 12.29
C ASN A 373 -15.04 10.97 13.41
N ARG A 374 -13.78 10.55 13.60
CA ARG A 374 -13.40 9.65 14.71
C ARG A 374 -13.59 10.30 16.08
N LYS A 375 -13.22 11.58 16.21
CA LYS A 375 -13.43 12.33 17.46
C LYS A 375 -14.92 12.43 17.79
N GLU A 376 -15.74 12.84 16.82
CA GLU A 376 -17.20 12.93 16.97
C GLU A 376 -17.81 11.58 17.40
N PHE A 377 -17.37 10.49 16.76
CA PHE A 377 -17.80 9.13 17.14
C PHE A 377 -17.41 8.75 18.58
N ILE A 378 -16.18 9.06 19.01
CA ILE A 378 -15.74 8.81 20.39
C ILE A 378 -16.56 9.65 21.38
N ASP A 379 -16.83 10.91 21.06
CA ASP A 379 -17.64 11.81 21.89
C ASP A 379 -19.09 11.31 22.00
N GLU A 380 -19.66 10.79 20.92
CA GLU A 380 -20.98 10.14 20.92
C GLU A 380 -21.01 8.84 21.74
N LEU A 381 -20.00 7.98 21.60
CA LEU A 381 -19.87 6.78 22.42
C LEU A 381 -19.75 7.11 23.91
N ALA A 382 -19.00 8.16 24.25
CA ALA A 382 -18.87 8.62 25.63
C ALA A 382 -20.21 9.09 26.19
N LYS A 383 -21.02 9.81 25.40
CA LYS A 383 -22.40 10.20 25.77
C LYS A 383 -23.28 8.98 26.01
N ILE A 384 -23.30 8.02 25.07
CA ILE A 384 -24.07 6.77 25.22
C ILE A 384 -23.66 6.04 26.50
N ARG A 385 -22.35 5.87 26.73
CA ARG A 385 -21.83 5.24 27.94
C ARG A 385 -22.27 5.96 29.22
N GLY A 386 -22.33 7.30 29.20
CA GLY A 386 -22.84 8.11 30.30
C GLY A 386 -24.35 7.96 30.56
N THR A 387 -25.14 7.61 29.53
CA THR A 387 -26.59 7.37 29.67
C THR A 387 -26.94 5.95 30.16
N ILE A 388 -26.04 4.97 29.99
CA ILE A 388 -26.27 3.58 30.40
C ILE A 388 -26.66 3.47 31.89
N PRO A 389 -25.96 4.10 32.84
CA PRO A 389 -26.34 4.05 34.25
C PRO A 389 -27.74 4.62 34.53
N GLN A 390 -28.15 5.66 33.80
CA GLN A 390 -29.48 6.24 33.95
C GLN A 390 -30.54 5.28 33.45
N ILE A 391 -30.32 4.65 32.30
CA ILE A 391 -31.20 3.61 31.77
C ILE A 391 -31.29 2.43 32.75
N GLN A 392 -30.15 1.98 33.31
CA GLN A 392 -30.13 0.92 34.31
C GLN A 392 -30.92 1.29 35.57
N ALA A 393 -30.72 2.49 36.10
CA ALA A 393 -31.47 2.98 37.26
C ALA A 393 -32.98 3.06 36.97
N THR A 394 -33.37 3.55 35.79
CA THR A 394 -34.79 3.55 35.37
C THR A 394 -35.33 2.14 35.22
N MET A 395 -34.57 1.20 34.67
CA MET A 395 -34.98 -0.21 34.57
C MET A 395 -35.17 -0.86 35.94
N GLU A 396 -34.24 -0.62 36.87
CA GLU A 396 -34.35 -1.09 38.26
C GLU A 396 -35.57 -0.50 38.95
N GLU A 397 -35.83 0.80 38.78
CA GLU A 397 -37.01 1.48 39.31
C GLU A 397 -38.31 0.89 38.74
N CYS A 398 -38.38 0.69 37.41
CA CYS A 398 -39.51 0.03 36.78
C CYS A 398 -39.70 -1.40 37.30
N GLN A 399 -38.61 -2.15 37.55
CA GLN A 399 -38.67 -3.50 38.07
C GLN A 399 -39.16 -3.54 39.52
N VAL A 400 -38.75 -2.59 40.35
CA VAL A 400 -39.26 -2.40 41.72
C VAL A 400 -40.75 -2.06 41.68
N GLN A 401 -41.16 -1.13 40.83
CA GLN A 401 -42.56 -0.77 40.66
C GLN A 401 -43.40 -1.97 40.21
N LEU A 402 -42.91 -2.76 39.25
CA LEU A 402 -43.56 -4.00 38.77
C LEU A 402 -43.72 -5.04 39.88
N ARG A 403 -42.70 -5.23 40.73
CA ARG A 403 -42.76 -6.18 41.87
C ARG A 403 -43.70 -5.71 42.98
N ASN A 404 -43.84 -4.40 43.14
CA ASN A 404 -44.71 -3.79 44.14
C ASN A 404 -46.16 -3.61 43.65
N LEU A 405 -46.49 -4.09 42.45
CA LEU A 405 -47.89 -4.13 42.01
C LEU A 405 -48.67 -5.12 42.87
N PRO A 406 -49.89 -4.76 43.35
CA PRO A 406 -50.72 -5.67 44.13
C PRO A 406 -51.04 -6.93 43.32
N VAL A 407 -51.16 -8.07 43.99
CA VAL A 407 -51.46 -9.38 43.36
C VAL A 407 -52.79 -9.35 42.57
N GLU A 408 -53.68 -8.41 42.91
CA GLU A 408 -54.94 -8.15 42.21
C GLU A 408 -54.87 -7.06 41.12
N PHE A 409 -53.68 -6.65 40.67
CA PHE A 409 -53.52 -5.60 39.67
C PHE A 409 -54.09 -6.03 38.32
N ARG A 410 -55.31 -5.57 38.02
CA ARG A 410 -56.07 -5.92 36.81
C ARG A 410 -55.52 -5.17 35.59
N TRP A 411 -54.44 -5.69 35.00
CA TRP A 411 -53.80 -5.21 33.78
C TRP A 411 -54.82 -4.75 32.72
N ASN A 412 -55.82 -5.60 32.44
CA ASN A 412 -56.82 -5.39 31.39
C ASN A 412 -57.57 -4.05 31.48
N THR A 413 -57.85 -3.55 32.68
CA THR A 413 -58.58 -2.29 32.88
C THR A 413 -57.72 -1.06 32.63
N THR A 414 -56.43 -1.10 33.00
CA THR A 414 -55.51 0.01 32.79
C THR A 414 -55.08 0.10 31.32
N THR A 415 -54.85 -1.04 30.66
CA THR A 415 -54.53 -1.10 29.23
C THR A 415 -55.70 -0.58 28.38
N ALA A 416 -56.93 -0.99 28.68
CA ALA A 416 -58.12 -0.49 27.99
C ALA A 416 -58.32 1.02 28.16
N ARG A 417 -57.99 1.57 29.33
CA ARG A 417 -58.09 3.01 29.61
C ARG A 417 -57.03 3.81 28.84
N LEU A 418 -55.82 3.27 28.71
CA LEU A 418 -54.74 3.84 27.91
C LEU A 418 -55.07 3.79 26.40
N GLU A 419 -55.62 2.68 25.92
CA GLU A 419 -56.09 2.55 24.53
C GLU A 419 -57.20 3.56 24.19
N GLN A 420 -58.16 3.76 25.10
CA GLN A 420 -59.20 4.80 24.95
C GLN A 420 -58.60 6.21 24.91
N LEU A 421 -57.64 6.51 25.79
CA LEU A 421 -56.97 7.81 25.82
C LEU A 421 -56.21 8.05 24.50
N LEU A 422 -55.54 7.02 23.99
CA LEU A 422 -54.76 7.05 22.76
C LEU A 422 -55.68 7.24 21.54
N GLN A 423 -56.85 6.60 21.50
CA GLN A 423 -57.87 6.86 20.47
C GLN A 423 -58.41 8.30 20.53
N LYS A 424 -58.70 8.82 21.74
CA LYS A 424 -59.18 10.20 21.92
C LYS A 424 -58.16 11.21 21.41
N LEU A 425 -56.89 11.06 21.79
CA LEU A 425 -55.80 11.93 21.36
C LEU A 425 -55.56 11.87 19.84
N ARG A 426 -55.67 10.69 19.22
CA ARG A 426 -55.60 10.54 17.75
C ARG A 426 -56.72 11.30 17.05
N LYS A 427 -57.95 11.23 17.57
CA LYS A 427 -59.10 11.95 17.01
C LYS A 427 -58.91 13.47 17.11
N GLU A 428 -58.54 13.97 18.29
CA GLU A 428 -58.26 15.40 18.48
C GLU A 428 -57.12 15.91 17.59
N LEU A 429 -56.08 15.09 17.37
CA LEU A 429 -54.98 15.44 16.46
C LEU A 429 -55.46 15.60 15.02
N GLU A 430 -56.35 14.72 14.57
CA GLU A 430 -56.89 14.72 13.21
C GLU A 430 -57.86 15.88 12.98
N ASP A 431 -58.72 16.19 13.96
CA ASP A 431 -59.58 17.36 13.93
C ASP A 431 -58.75 18.66 13.85
N LYS A 432 -57.68 18.76 14.65
CA LYS A 432 -56.74 19.89 14.57
C LYS A 432 -56.02 20.00 13.22
N LYS A 433 -55.70 18.89 12.55
CA LYS A 433 -55.12 18.93 11.19
C LYS A 433 -56.11 19.48 10.17
N LYS A 434 -57.38 19.04 10.22
CA LYS A 434 -58.43 19.55 9.32
C LYS A 434 -58.65 21.05 9.50
N VAL A 435 -58.66 21.52 10.76
CA VAL A 435 -58.73 22.96 11.07
C VAL A 435 -57.52 23.70 10.49
N LEU A 436 -56.32 23.15 10.60
CA LEU A 436 -55.11 23.77 10.05
C LEU A 436 -55.14 23.84 8.50
N GLN A 437 -55.63 22.80 7.83
CA GLN A 437 -55.82 22.78 6.37
C GLN A 437 -56.83 23.84 5.93
N PHE A 438 -57.94 23.98 6.65
CA PHE A 438 -58.93 25.02 6.40
C PHE A 438 -58.34 26.43 6.58
N TRP A 439 -57.54 26.66 7.63
CA TRP A 439 -56.85 27.93 7.84
C TRP A 439 -55.84 28.26 6.74
N ASN A 440 -55.08 27.26 6.27
CA ASN A 440 -54.16 27.45 5.14
C ASN A 440 -54.92 27.85 3.87
N LEU A 441 -56.05 27.22 3.58
CA LEU A 441 -56.90 27.57 2.45
C LEU A 441 -57.44 29.01 2.55
N ILE A 442 -57.88 29.43 3.73
CA ILE A 442 -58.31 30.83 3.97
C ILE A 442 -57.15 31.80 3.75
N SER A 443 -55.95 31.47 4.25
CA SER A 443 -54.74 32.29 4.08
C SER A 443 -54.36 32.43 2.60
N GLU A 444 -54.41 31.34 1.83
CA GLU A 444 -54.18 31.34 0.38
C GLU A 444 -55.19 32.22 -0.37
N ILE A 445 -56.47 32.14 -0.02
CA ILE A 445 -57.53 33.00 -0.58
C ILE A 445 -57.26 34.48 -0.26
N GLN A 446 -56.84 34.80 0.96
CA GLN A 446 -56.51 36.18 1.37
C GLN A 446 -55.29 36.73 0.63
N VAL A 447 -54.28 35.90 0.39
CA VAL A 447 -53.10 36.27 -0.41
C VAL A 447 -53.47 36.52 -1.87
N LEU A 448 -54.30 35.65 -2.46
CA LEU A 448 -54.80 35.83 -3.84
C LEU A 448 -55.66 37.10 -3.98
N ALA A 449 -56.52 37.39 -3.00
CA ALA A 449 -57.36 38.59 -3.00
C ALA A 449 -56.54 39.89 -2.90
N ARG A 450 -55.41 39.89 -2.15
CA ARG A 450 -54.49 41.04 -2.07
C ARG A 450 -53.66 41.27 -3.32
N ASN A 451 -53.45 40.25 -4.14
CA ASN A 451 -52.71 40.37 -5.40
C ASN A 451 -53.61 40.79 -6.58
N LEU A 452 -54.93 40.81 -6.38
CA LEU A 452 -55.94 41.23 -7.38
C LEU A 452 -56.48 42.65 -7.11
N SER A 453 -56.10 43.26 -5.99
CA SER A 453 -56.30 44.68 -5.64
C SER A 453 -55.02 45.45 -5.88
#